data_AF-A0A931TSA7-F1
#
_entry.id   AF-A0A931TSA7-F1
#
_cell.length_a   1.000
_cell.length_b   1.000
_cell.length_c   1.000
_cell.angle_alpha   90.00
_cell.angle_beta   90.00
_cell.angle_gamma   90.00
#
_symmetry.space_group_name_H-M   'P 1'
#
loop_
_entity.id
_entity.type
_entity.pdbx_description
1 polymer ?
#
loop_
_entity_poly.entity_id
_entity_poly.type
_entity_poly.pdbx_seq_one_letter_code
_entity_poly.pdbx_strand_id
1 'polypeptide(L)' 'MSKIKKYIDETVSEMVHQVSWPTWKELQSNTIIVVIATVILTSLIFIMDYVFGITGDEKGFWKGILGFIYQMFK' A
#
# COMPACT_ATOMS: atom_id res chain seq x y z
N MET A 1 -39.49 -8.54 -12.20
CA MET A 1 -38.62 -7.48 -11.65
C MET A 1 -38.90 -7.10 -10.20
N SER A 2 -40.11 -7.30 -9.64
CA SER A 2 -40.38 -6.97 -8.22
C SER A 2 -39.64 -7.86 -7.22
N LYS A 3 -39.45 -9.15 -7.51
CA LYS A 3 -38.78 -10.11 -6.60
C LYS A 3 -37.31 -9.78 -6.32
N ILE A 4 -36.56 -9.41 -7.36
CA ILE A 4 -35.13 -9.06 -7.22
C ILE A 4 -34.96 -7.74 -6.45
N LYS A 5 -35.80 -6.74 -6.76
CA LYS A 5 -35.79 -5.47 -6.03
C LYS A 5 -36.08 -5.68 -4.55
N LYS A 6 -37.11 -6.47 -4.24
CA LYS A 6 -37.50 -6.80 -2.86
C LYS A 6 -36.41 -7.58 -2.11
N TYR A 7 -35.73 -8.51 -2.78
CA TYR A 7 -34.62 -9.27 -2.21
C TYR A 7 -33.40 -8.38 -1.89
N ILE A 8 -33.07 -7.41 -2.76
CA ILE A 8 -31.99 -6.44 -2.48
C ILE A 8 -32.38 -5.54 -1.31
N ASP A 9 -33.63 -5.05 -1.26
CA ASP A 9 -34.11 -4.22 -0.16
C ASP A 9 -34.07 -4.98 1.18
N GLU A 10 -34.46 -6.26 1.19
CA GLU A 10 -34.38 -7.15 2.37
C GLU A 10 -32.91 -7.41 2.78
N THR A 11 -32.02 -7.65 1.81
CA THR A 11 -30.58 -7.88 2.06
C THR A 11 -29.88 -6.64 2.63
N VAL A 12 -30.20 -5.45 2.13
CA VAL A 12 -29.65 -4.19 2.64
C VAL A 12 -30.15 -3.94 4.07
N SER A 13 -31.44 -4.19 4.33
CA SER A 13 -32.00 -4.08 5.67
C SER A 13 -31.31 -5.05 6.65
N GLU A 14 -31.04 -6.28 6.22
CA GLU A 14 -30.35 -7.29 7.03
C GLU A 14 -28.89 -6.91 7.30
N MET A 15 -28.15 -6.52 6.26
CA MET A 15 -26.75 -6.11 6.40
C MET A 15 -26.59 -4.88 7.30
N VAL A 16 -27.54 -3.96 7.34
CA VAL A 16 -27.43 -2.75 8.17
C VAL A 16 -27.84 -3.01 9.63
N HIS A 17 -28.84 -3.86 9.88
CA HIS A 17 -29.41 -4.04 11.22
C HIS A 17 -28.91 -5.29 11.96
N GLN A 18 -28.47 -6.32 11.24
CA GLN A 18 -28.06 -7.62 11.82
C GLN A 18 -26.55 -7.86 11.75
N VAL A 19 -25.77 -6.90 11.27
CA VAL A 19 -24.31 -6.99 11.23
C VAL A 19 -23.71 -5.88 12.07
N SER A 20 -22.77 -6.26 12.92
CA SER A 20 -21.97 -5.33 13.71
C SER A 20 -20.89 -4.68 12.83
N TRP A 21 -21.27 -3.64 12.08
CA TRP A 21 -20.29 -2.79 11.41
C TRP A 21 -19.44 -2.04 12.44
N PRO A 22 -18.12 -1.94 12.22
CA PRO A 22 -17.27 -1.10 13.05
C PRO A 22 -17.74 0.35 12.96
N THR A 23 -17.59 1.10 14.04
CA THR A 23 -17.92 2.52 14.05
C THR A 23 -17.00 3.29 13.11
N TRP A 24 -17.45 4.42 12.60
CA TRP A 24 -16.64 5.29 11.73
C TRP A 24 -15.28 5.68 12.34
N LYS A 25 -15.24 5.85 13.66
CA LYS A 25 -14.00 6.17 14.40
C LYS A 25 -13.04 4.99 14.43
N GLU A 26 -13.55 3.77 14.62
CA GLU A 26 -12.73 2.54 14.59
C GLU A 26 -12.18 2.27 13.19
N LEU A 27 -13.01 2.46 12.16
CA LEU A 27 -12.56 2.36 10.77
C LEU A 27 -11.40 3.32 10.49
N GLN A 28 -11.55 4.59 10.86
CA GLN A 28 -10.51 5.59 10.68
C GLN A 28 -9.23 5.25 11.47
N SER A 29 -9.37 4.79 12.71
CA SER A 29 -8.23 4.33 13.53
C SER A 29 -7.46 3.20 12.85
N ASN A 30 -8.17 2.19 12.33
CA ASN A 30 -7.55 1.07 11.63
C ASN A 30 -6.86 1.51 10.33
N THR A 31 -7.48 2.41 9.57
CA THR A 31 -6.87 2.96 8.36
C THR A 31 -5.60 3.75 8.66
N ILE A 32 -5.59 4.55 9.73
CA ILE A 32 -4.40 5.33 10.14
C ILE A 32 -3.22 4.40 10.44
N ILE A 33 -3.47 3.29 11.13
CA ILE A 33 -2.43 2.28 11.43
C ILE A 33 -1.85 1.71 10.12
N VAL A 34 -2.71 1.36 9.17
CA VAL A 34 -2.27 0.83 7.86
C VAL A 34 -1.45 1.86 7.09
N VAL A 35 -1.88 3.14 7.06
CA VAL A 35 -1.15 4.22 6.38
C VAL A 35 0.24 4.42 6.99
N ILE A 36 0.37 4.35 8.32
CA ILE A 36 1.69 4.44 8.97
C ILE A 36 2.56 3.25 8.59
N ALA A 37 1.99 2.04 8.57
CA ALA A 37 2.72 0.83 8.17
C ALA A 37 3.20 0.90 6.72
N THR A 38 2.38 1.39 5.78
CA THR A 38 2.78 1.54 4.38
C THR A 38 3.87 2.60 4.20
N VAL A 39 3.80 3.71 4.93
CA VAL A 39 4.85 4.74 4.92
C VAL A 39 6.20 4.17 5.35
N ILE A 40 6.22 3.35 6.41
CA ILE A 40 7.45 2.69 6.88
C ILE A 40 7.98 1.73 5.81
N LEU A 41 7.11 0.90 5.22
CA LEU A 41 7.48 -0.07 4.19
C LEU A 41 8.03 0.61 2.92
N THR A 42 7.36 1.65 2.43
CA THR A 42 7.83 2.43 1.29
C THR A 42 9.15 3.13 1.59
N SER A 43 9.35 3.64 2.81
CA SER A 43 10.63 4.24 3.21
C SER A 43 11.77 3.23 3.21
N LEU A 44 11.52 1.99 3.66
CA LEU A 44 12.51 0.91 3.60
C LEU A 44 12.86 0.51 2.17
N ILE A 45 11.85 0.36 1.30
CA ILE A 45 12.06 0.08 -0.12
C ILE A 45 12.84 1.22 -0.78
N PHE A 46 12.51 2.47 -0.47
CA PHE A 46 13.25 3.63 -0.97
C PHE A 46 14.72 3.62 -0.55
N ILE A 47 15.03 3.22 0.68
CA ILE A 47 16.43 3.06 1.13
C ILE A 47 17.12 1.94 0.37
N MET A 48 16.45 0.81 0.14
CA MET A 48 17.03 -0.28 -0.65
C MET A 48 17.27 0.14 -2.10
N ASP A 49 16.30 0.77 -2.74
CA ASP A 49 16.39 1.28 -4.12
C ASP A 49 17.46 2.37 -4.24
N TYR A 50 17.59 3.21 -3.21
CA TYR A 50 18.73 4.11 -3.06
C TYR A 50 19.99 3.24 -3.05
N VAL A 51 20.25 2.43 -2.03
CA VAL A 51 21.50 1.65 -1.85
C VAL A 51 21.93 0.88 -3.12
N PHE A 52 20.99 0.26 -3.82
CA PHE A 52 21.28 -0.47 -5.05
C PHE A 52 21.59 0.44 -6.24
N GLY A 53 21.09 1.67 -6.24
CA GLY A 53 21.30 2.67 -7.29
C GLY A 53 20.34 2.38 -8.44
N ILE A 54 19.32 3.22 -8.58
CA ILE A 54 18.39 3.18 -9.71
C ILE A 54 19.18 3.41 -11.01
N THR A 55 19.44 2.29 -11.68
CA THR A 55 19.61 2.09 -13.12
C THR A 55 20.17 3.27 -13.91
N GLY A 56 21.49 3.22 -14.17
CA GLY A 56 22.01 3.54 -15.50
C GLY A 56 22.14 5.00 -15.92
N ASP A 57 22.38 5.94 -14.99
CA ASP A 57 22.86 7.27 -15.40
C ASP A 57 24.40 7.30 -15.41
N GLU A 58 24.99 7.42 -16.59
CA GLU A 58 26.44 7.60 -16.79
C GLU A 58 26.97 8.87 -16.10
N LYS A 59 26.10 9.81 -15.68
CA LYS A 59 26.46 11.10 -15.09
C LYS A 59 25.90 11.35 -13.69
N GLY A 60 25.33 10.34 -13.02
CA GLY A 60 24.78 10.47 -11.67
C GLY A 60 25.87 10.56 -10.58
N PHE A 61 25.66 11.45 -9.60
CA PHE A 61 26.57 11.68 -8.46
C PHE A 61 26.76 10.46 -7.53
N TRP A 62 25.94 9.42 -7.66
CA TRP A 62 26.07 8.21 -6.87
C TRP A 62 25.72 6.97 -7.69
N LYS A 63 26.69 6.07 -7.83
CA LYS A 63 26.60 4.89 -8.71
C LYS A 63 26.04 3.63 -8.01
N GLY A 64 25.63 3.75 -6.74
CA GLY A 64 25.12 2.63 -5.92
C GLY A 64 26.13 1.48 -5.76
N ILE A 65 25.72 0.42 -5.05
CA ILE A 65 26.53 -0.81 -4.90
C ILE A 65 26.88 -1.44 -6.26
N LEU A 66 25.95 -1.42 -7.21
CA LEU A 66 26.14 -2.02 -8.53
C LEU A 66 27.24 -1.30 -9.32
N GLY A 67 27.31 0.02 -9.27
CA GLY A 67 28.37 0.78 -9.95
C GLY A 67 29.77 0.52 -9.40
N PHE A 68 29.90 0.29 -8.08
CA PHE A 68 31.17 -0.15 -7.48
C PHE A 68 31.58 -1.55 -7.97
N ILE A 69 30.63 -2.48 -8.08
CA ILE A 69 30.90 -3.84 -8.60
C ILE A 69 31.31 -3.78 -10.06
N TYR A 70 30.59 -3.01 -10.90
CA TYR A 70 30.94 -2.83 -12.31
C TYR A 70 32.31 -2.17 -12.51
N GLN A 71 32.72 -1.24 -11.64
CA GLN A 71 34.05 -0.63 -11.69
C GLN A 71 35.16 -1.57 -11.20
N MET A 72 34.88 -2.48 -10.28
CA MET A 72 35.85 -3.46 -9.78
C MET A 72 36.17 -4.58 -10.79
N PHE A 73 35.21 -4.93 -11.65
CA PHE A 73 35.36 -5.99 -12.65
C PHE A 73 35.75 -5.49 -14.05
N LYS A 74 35.96 -4.18 -14.22
CA LYS A 74 36.50 -3.57 -15.44
C LYS A 74 37.94 -3.13 -15.21
#